data_AF-A0A4R6VID1-F1
#
_entry.id   AF-A0A4R6VID1-F1
#
_cell.length_a   1.000
_cell.length_b   1.000
_cell.length_c   1.000
_cell.angle_alpha   90.00
_cell.angle_beta   90.00
_cell.angle_gamma   90.00
#
_symmetry.space_group_name_H-M   'P 1'
#
loop_
_entity.id
_entity.type
_entity.pdbx_description
1 polymer ?
#
loop_
_entity_poly.entity_id
_entity_poly.type
_entity_poly.pdbx_seq_one_letter_code
_entity_poly.pdbx_strand_id
1 'polypeptide(L)'
;MSDRLAVMLVHGVESAGEQYAARATALLREEFTRIAGVPADDALVIKPAFWAPVFERGQEELSDRITGRGARWLVEILDALAARASQGSTPALLAAASTAGLRWLPGLDDAHFPTLRWLIVHYLGDAVAYQSGADGTGHYQQVQAVLAGALHELAEEAGGEAPLAVLGHSLGSVVSSDFLYDLQGGAPLAPTAARILGDTPLEQGETFGWFYTLGSPLALWAQRHPDFGKPLTVPHPAFAGRHPRQRGEWVNVYDPDDVIASPLRPLSDAWAGAVHEDRRVGVGPWWLGWTPLAHPYYWNDRRVVTPIASQLAQAWHRL
;
A
#
# COMPACT_ATOMS: atom_id res chain seq x y z
N MET A 1 -5.76 -15.92 -23.83
CA MET A 1 -6.68 -15.35 -22.82
C MET A 1 -6.26 -15.96 -21.50
N SER A 2 -5.92 -15.15 -20.50
CA SER A 2 -5.58 -15.65 -19.17
C SER A 2 -6.85 -16.13 -18.46
N ASP A 3 -6.75 -17.23 -17.72
CA ASP A 3 -7.79 -17.79 -16.84
C ASP A 3 -7.62 -17.33 -15.39
N ARG A 4 -6.66 -16.42 -15.14
CA ARG A 4 -6.33 -15.89 -13.81
C ARG A 4 -6.39 -14.38 -13.76
N LEU A 5 -6.60 -13.85 -12.56
CA LEU A 5 -6.42 -12.43 -12.26
C LEU A 5 -5.05 -12.20 -11.64
N ALA A 6 -4.38 -11.13 -12.07
CA ALA A 6 -3.17 -10.64 -11.45
C ALA A 6 -3.54 -9.66 -10.32
N VAL A 7 -3.00 -9.87 -9.13
CA VAL A 7 -3.26 -9.04 -7.95
C VAL A 7 -1.94 -8.58 -7.36
N MET A 8 -1.64 -7.28 -7.46
CA MET A 8 -0.48 -6.69 -6.82
C MET A 8 -0.88 -6.12 -5.45
N LEU A 9 -0.18 -6.53 -4.39
CA LEU A 9 -0.35 -5.99 -3.05
C LEU A 9 0.82 -5.06 -2.73
N VAL A 10 0.54 -3.81 -2.37
CA VAL A 10 1.58 -2.82 -2.08
C VAL A 10 1.35 -2.21 -0.71
N HIS A 11 2.28 -2.48 0.21
CA HIS A 11 2.26 -2.01 1.60
C HIS A 11 2.92 -0.66 1.76
N GLY A 12 2.54 0.08 2.81
CA GLY A 12 3.33 1.16 3.39
C GLY A 12 4.56 0.64 4.13
N VAL A 13 5.11 1.43 5.05
CA VAL A 13 6.43 1.16 5.64
C VAL A 13 6.37 0.49 7.02
N GLU A 14 5.17 0.26 7.55
CA GLU A 14 4.95 -0.16 8.94
C GLU A 14 5.38 -1.59 9.30
N SER A 15 6.11 -2.31 8.45
CA SER A 15 6.65 -3.61 8.84
C SER A 15 7.93 -4.02 8.13
N ALA A 16 8.94 -4.31 8.94
CA ALA A 16 10.13 -5.05 8.54
C ALA A 16 9.82 -6.55 8.43
N GLY A 17 10.06 -7.15 7.27
CA GLY A 17 10.08 -8.60 7.06
C GLY A 17 9.24 -9.14 5.90
N GLU A 18 9.66 -10.27 5.32
CA GLU A 18 9.02 -10.94 4.17
C GLU A 18 7.56 -11.40 4.42
N GLN A 19 7.11 -11.41 5.68
CA GLN A 19 5.74 -11.80 6.06
C GLN A 19 4.73 -10.64 6.01
N TYR A 20 5.14 -9.44 5.59
CA TYR A 20 4.34 -8.21 5.64
C TYR A 20 2.97 -8.30 4.94
N ALA A 21 2.87 -9.04 3.83
CA ALA A 21 1.61 -9.25 3.11
C ALA A 21 0.96 -10.61 3.43
N ALA A 22 1.56 -11.45 4.27
CA ALA A 22 1.15 -12.85 4.44
C ALA A 22 -0.27 -12.95 5.00
N ARG A 23 -0.60 -12.16 6.03
CA ARG A 23 -1.93 -12.19 6.65
C ARG A 23 -3.00 -11.62 5.71
N ALA A 24 -2.71 -10.49 5.07
CA ALA A 24 -3.59 -9.86 4.08
C ALA A 24 -3.87 -10.80 2.90
N THR A 25 -2.82 -11.42 2.36
CA THR A 25 -2.90 -12.42 1.29
C THR A 25 -3.71 -13.62 1.73
N ALA A 26 -3.45 -14.17 2.92
CA ALA A 26 -4.18 -15.32 3.43
C ALA A 26 -5.68 -15.00 3.59
N LEU A 27 -6.03 -13.83 4.14
CA LEU A 27 -7.41 -13.42 4.31
C LEU A 27 -8.11 -13.18 2.97
N LEU A 28 -7.41 -12.57 2.01
CA LEU A 28 -7.93 -12.38 0.66
C LEU A 28 -8.17 -13.71 -0.05
N ARG A 29 -7.22 -14.66 0.04
CA ARG A 29 -7.37 -16.02 -0.50
C ARG A 29 -8.53 -16.77 0.15
N GLU A 30 -8.66 -16.66 1.47
CA GLU A 30 -9.76 -17.28 2.23
C GLU A 30 -11.12 -16.74 1.77
N GLU A 31 -11.29 -15.42 1.77
CA GLU A 31 -12.54 -14.78 1.37
C GLU A 31 -12.86 -15.01 -0.11
N PHE A 32 -11.86 -14.94 -0.99
CA PHE A 32 -12.04 -15.24 -2.41
C PHE A 32 -12.50 -16.69 -2.60
N THR A 33 -11.81 -17.65 -1.98
CA THR A 33 -12.16 -19.09 -2.11
C THR A 33 -13.58 -19.34 -1.63
N ARG A 34 -13.96 -18.74 -0.51
CA ARG A 34 -15.30 -18.83 0.05
C ARG A 34 -16.38 -18.27 -0.89
N ILE A 35 -16.09 -17.20 -1.62
CA ILE A 35 -17.06 -16.50 -2.48
C ILE A 35 -17.11 -17.10 -3.90
N ALA A 36 -15.94 -17.34 -4.51
CA ALA A 36 -15.82 -17.85 -5.87
C ALA A 36 -16.13 -19.36 -5.98
N GLY A 37 -16.02 -20.09 -4.87
CA GLY A 37 -16.24 -21.54 -4.84
C GLY A 37 -15.10 -22.37 -5.45
N VAL A 38 -13.95 -21.74 -5.72
CA VAL A 38 -12.73 -22.39 -6.23
C VAL A 38 -11.52 -21.96 -5.40
N PRO A 39 -10.47 -22.80 -5.27
CA PRO A 39 -9.24 -22.38 -4.61
C PRO A 39 -8.66 -21.10 -5.21
N ALA A 40 -8.32 -20.13 -4.37
CA ALA A 40 -7.76 -18.86 -4.84
C ALA A 40 -6.48 -19.04 -5.67
N ASP A 41 -5.67 -20.06 -5.40
CA ASP A 41 -4.42 -20.33 -6.14
C ASP A 41 -4.67 -20.76 -7.60
N ASP A 42 -5.87 -21.27 -7.90
CA ASP A 42 -6.26 -21.65 -9.26
C ASP A 42 -6.72 -20.44 -10.10
N ALA A 43 -7.14 -19.36 -9.43
CA ALA A 43 -7.84 -18.22 -10.02
C ALA A 43 -7.08 -16.88 -9.89
N LEU A 44 -6.22 -16.75 -8.88
CA LEU A 44 -5.51 -15.52 -8.53
C LEU A 44 -4.00 -15.78 -8.47
N VAL A 45 -3.24 -14.93 -9.15
CA VAL A 45 -1.81 -14.78 -8.91
C VAL A 45 -1.63 -13.51 -8.09
N ILE A 46 -1.16 -13.66 -6.85
CA ILE A 46 -1.01 -12.54 -5.91
C ILE A 46 0.48 -12.32 -5.67
N LYS A 47 0.96 -11.12 -5.99
CA LYS A 47 2.36 -10.73 -5.78
C LYS A 47 2.46 -9.50 -4.88
N PRO A 48 3.18 -9.61 -3.75
CA PRO A 48 3.39 -8.49 -2.87
C PRO A 48 4.65 -7.72 -3.30
N ALA A 49 4.53 -6.40 -3.57
CA ALA A 49 5.67 -5.53 -3.92
C ALA A 49 6.32 -4.95 -2.65
N PHE A 50 7.43 -5.56 -2.19
CA PHE A 50 8.06 -5.24 -0.91
C PHE A 50 9.17 -4.21 -1.06
N TRP A 51 8.86 -2.93 -0.85
CA TRP A 51 9.81 -1.83 -1.08
C TRP A 51 10.36 -1.19 0.20
N ALA A 52 9.88 -1.57 1.38
CA ALA A 52 10.37 -1.06 2.66
C ALA A 52 11.91 -1.15 2.83
N PRO A 53 12.60 -2.23 2.39
CA PRO A 53 14.06 -2.34 2.50
C PRO A 53 14.86 -1.23 1.78
N VAL A 54 14.24 -0.52 0.83
CA VAL A 54 14.87 0.65 0.17
C VAL A 54 15.21 1.73 1.20
N PHE A 55 14.41 1.88 2.26
CA PHE A 55 14.57 2.94 3.26
C PHE A 55 15.19 2.46 4.58
N GLU A 56 15.10 1.16 4.91
CA GLU A 56 15.58 0.57 6.17
C GLU A 56 17.00 1.04 6.54
N ARG A 57 17.95 0.99 5.61
CA ARG A 57 19.34 1.39 5.87
C ARG A 57 19.46 2.87 6.26
N GLY A 58 18.75 3.76 5.56
CA GLY A 58 18.78 5.19 5.85
C GLY A 58 18.16 5.51 7.21
N GLN A 59 17.10 4.78 7.58
CA GLN A 59 16.45 4.90 8.88
C GLN A 59 17.34 4.41 10.02
N GLU A 60 18.01 3.27 9.88
CA GLU A 60 18.95 2.75 10.86
C GLU A 60 20.09 3.75 11.12
N GLU A 61 20.69 4.29 10.04
CA GLU A 61 21.76 5.27 10.13
C GLU A 61 21.29 6.59 10.78
N LEU A 62 20.06 7.05 10.48
CA LEU A 62 19.47 8.24 11.09
C LEU A 62 19.18 8.03 12.58
N SER A 63 18.57 6.89 12.92
CA SER A 63 18.25 6.51 14.29
C SER A 63 19.52 6.43 15.15
N ASP A 64 20.56 5.76 14.65
CA ASP A 64 21.86 5.67 15.31
C ASP A 64 22.49 7.02 15.62
N ARG A 65 22.34 7.99 14.70
CA ARG A 65 22.88 9.34 14.86
C ARG A 65 22.06 10.22 15.78
N ILE A 66 20.73 10.08 15.80
CA ILE A 66 19.83 10.91 16.60
C ILE A 66 19.75 10.41 18.05
N THR A 67 19.57 9.11 18.25
CA THR A 67 19.30 8.54 19.58
C THR A 67 20.54 7.89 20.20
N GLY A 68 21.61 7.71 19.43
CA GLY A 68 22.81 7.01 19.88
C GLY A 68 22.62 5.50 20.00
N ARG A 69 23.72 4.75 20.02
CA ARG A 69 23.71 3.27 20.10
C ARG A 69 23.00 2.70 21.34
N GLY A 70 22.87 3.49 22.41
CA GLY A 70 22.16 3.11 23.63
C GLY A 70 20.64 2.97 23.47
N ALA A 71 20.07 3.47 22.37
CA ALA A 71 18.62 3.46 22.10
C ALA A 71 18.15 2.33 21.18
N ARG A 72 19.09 1.59 20.56
CA ARG A 72 18.75 0.55 19.59
C ARG A 72 17.79 -0.49 20.14
N TRP A 73 17.96 -0.87 21.41
CA TRP A 73 17.07 -1.84 22.06
C TRP A 73 15.59 -1.38 22.05
N LEU A 74 15.33 -0.07 22.19
CA LEU A 74 13.96 0.46 22.17
C LEU A 74 13.41 0.42 20.75
N VAL A 75 14.22 0.83 19.77
CA VAL A 75 13.85 0.80 18.34
C VAL A 75 13.51 -0.64 17.94
N GLU A 76 14.36 -1.61 18.26
CA GLU A 76 14.13 -3.04 18.00
C GLU A 76 12.83 -3.55 18.64
N ILE A 77 12.51 -3.12 19.87
CA ILE A 77 11.25 -3.47 20.53
C ILE A 77 10.05 -2.83 19.82
N LEU A 78 10.13 -1.54 19.48
CA LEU A 78 9.05 -0.82 18.82
C LEU A 78 8.80 -1.40 17.41
N ASP A 79 9.86 -1.71 16.66
CA ASP A 79 9.78 -2.37 15.35
C ASP A 79 9.13 -3.76 15.47
N ALA A 80 9.52 -4.56 16.47
CA ALA A 80 8.92 -5.86 16.72
C ALA A 80 7.44 -5.74 17.12
N LEU A 81 7.07 -4.73 17.90
CA LEU A 81 5.68 -4.46 18.27
C LEU A 81 4.87 -3.99 17.06
N ALA A 82 5.43 -3.13 16.21
CA ALA A 82 4.82 -2.64 14.98
C ALA A 82 4.57 -3.78 13.98
N ALA A 83 5.57 -4.64 13.76
CA ALA A 83 5.43 -5.82 12.90
C ALA A 83 4.36 -6.80 13.40
N ARG A 84 4.20 -6.95 14.72
CA ARG A 84 3.09 -7.76 15.27
C ARG A 84 1.75 -7.05 15.13
N ALA A 85 1.71 -5.73 15.30
CA ALA A 85 0.50 -4.94 15.15
C ALA A 85 -0.01 -4.95 13.70
N SER A 86 0.89 -4.87 12.70
CA SER A 86 0.54 -4.97 11.28
C SER A 86 -0.01 -6.35 10.89
N GLN A 87 0.31 -7.39 11.66
CA GLN A 87 -0.30 -8.72 11.55
C GLN A 87 -1.64 -8.85 12.31
N GLY A 88 -2.14 -7.76 12.90
CA GLY A 88 -3.42 -7.71 13.62
C GLY A 88 -3.33 -7.90 15.14
N SER A 89 -2.13 -7.84 15.74
CA SER A 89 -1.96 -8.02 17.20
C SER A 89 -2.33 -6.77 18.00
N THR A 90 -3.56 -6.72 18.50
CA THR A 90 -4.02 -5.63 19.39
C THR A 90 -3.17 -5.43 20.65
N PRO A 91 -2.71 -6.48 21.37
CA PRO A 91 -1.84 -6.27 22.52
C PRO A 91 -0.49 -5.62 22.17
N ALA A 92 0.08 -5.94 21.00
CA ALA A 92 1.35 -5.36 20.56
C ALA A 92 1.20 -3.87 20.25
N LEU A 93 0.10 -3.50 19.59
CA LEU A 93 -0.27 -2.12 19.30
C LEU A 93 -0.44 -1.30 20.58
N LEU A 94 -1.15 -1.85 21.58
CA LEU A 94 -1.31 -1.21 22.88
C LEU A 94 0.02 -1.03 23.60
N ALA A 95 0.90 -2.02 23.56
CA ALA A 95 2.23 -1.93 24.16
C ALA A 95 3.05 -0.80 23.52
N ALA A 96 3.06 -0.70 22.18
CA ALA A 96 3.74 0.39 21.47
C ALA A 96 3.15 1.76 21.88
N ALA A 97 1.82 1.90 21.80
CA ALA A 97 1.11 3.14 22.10
C ALA A 97 1.27 3.60 23.56
N SER A 98 1.36 2.65 24.51
CA SER A 98 1.46 2.96 25.95
C SER A 98 2.69 3.83 26.30
N THR A 99 3.71 3.80 25.46
CA THR A 99 4.96 4.56 25.67
C THR A 99 5.01 5.87 24.88
N ALA A 100 4.05 6.14 23.98
CA ALA A 100 4.05 7.31 23.11
C ALA A 100 3.98 8.65 23.88
N GLY A 101 3.25 8.68 25.00
CA GLY A 101 3.12 9.85 25.87
C GLY A 101 4.26 10.05 26.87
N LEU A 102 5.19 9.10 26.97
CA LEU A 102 6.29 9.19 27.93
C LEU A 102 7.34 10.17 27.42
N ARG A 103 7.54 11.25 28.18
CA ARG A 103 8.53 12.28 27.85
C ARG A 103 9.96 11.74 27.86
N TRP A 104 10.28 10.79 28.73
CA TRP A 104 11.59 10.16 28.80
C TRP A 104 11.44 8.66 29.02
N LEU A 105 12.44 7.89 28.59
CA LEU A 105 12.59 6.48 28.92
C LEU A 105 13.97 6.24 29.54
N PRO A 106 14.11 5.30 30.49
CA PRO A 106 15.40 5.00 31.10
C PRO A 106 16.47 4.68 30.05
N GLY A 107 17.62 5.36 30.13
CA GLY A 107 18.72 5.19 29.19
C GLY A 107 18.64 6.06 27.92
N LEU A 108 17.64 6.95 27.84
CA LEU A 108 17.40 7.87 26.71
C LEU A 108 17.23 9.32 27.20
N ASP A 109 18.14 9.75 28.07
CA ASP A 109 17.99 11.00 28.82
C ASP A 109 17.97 12.26 27.94
N ASP A 110 18.56 12.20 26.74
CA ASP A 110 18.59 13.30 25.76
C ASP A 110 17.51 13.22 24.66
N ALA A 111 16.73 12.12 24.60
CA ALA A 111 15.72 11.90 23.57
C ALA A 111 14.31 12.02 24.15
N HIS A 112 13.79 13.26 24.24
CA HIS A 112 12.42 13.48 24.69
C HIS A 112 11.38 12.88 23.74
N PHE A 113 10.34 12.25 24.29
CA PHE A 113 9.28 11.54 23.57
C PHE A 113 9.82 10.50 22.57
N PRO A 114 10.65 9.55 23.02
CA PRO A 114 11.40 8.67 22.12
C PRO A 114 10.49 7.81 21.24
N THR A 115 9.40 7.27 21.79
CA THR A 115 8.41 6.49 21.03
C THR A 115 7.68 7.34 19.98
N LEU A 116 7.29 8.57 20.32
CA LEU A 116 6.64 9.46 19.36
C LEU A 116 7.62 9.91 18.26
N ARG A 117 8.90 10.15 18.61
CA ARG A 117 9.94 10.43 17.62
C ARG A 117 10.17 9.24 16.69
N TRP A 118 10.24 8.03 17.23
CA TRP A 118 10.30 6.80 16.42
C TRP A 118 9.12 6.73 15.47
N LEU A 119 7.89 6.95 15.95
CA LEU A 119 6.68 6.96 15.12
C LEU A 119 6.76 7.98 13.99
N ILE A 120 7.15 9.22 14.29
CA ILE A 120 7.27 10.29 13.29
C ILE A 120 8.38 9.97 12.28
N VAL A 121 9.55 9.50 12.72
CA VAL A 121 10.65 9.15 11.82
C VAL A 121 10.23 8.02 10.88
N HIS A 122 9.54 7.00 11.40
CA HIS A 122 9.12 5.86 10.60
C HIS A 122 7.97 6.21 9.63
N TYR A 123 7.00 7.04 10.04
CA TYR A 123 5.90 7.42 9.15
C TYR A 123 6.23 8.59 8.21
N LEU A 124 6.79 9.68 8.74
CA LEU A 124 7.07 10.90 7.96
C LEU A 124 8.42 10.82 7.26
N GLY A 125 9.42 10.16 7.83
CA GLY A 125 10.75 10.03 7.25
C GLY A 125 10.72 9.35 5.89
N ASP A 126 9.91 8.30 5.72
CA ASP A 126 9.84 7.58 4.44
C ASP A 126 9.05 8.31 3.38
N ALA A 127 7.98 9.01 3.77
CA ALA A 127 7.26 9.90 2.89
C ALA A 127 8.20 10.98 2.32
N VAL A 128 9.04 11.57 3.17
CA VAL A 128 10.06 12.57 2.78
C VAL A 128 11.17 11.93 1.92
N ALA A 129 11.69 10.77 2.32
CA ALA A 129 12.75 10.08 1.59
C ALA A 129 12.29 9.64 0.19
N TYR A 130 11.04 9.21 0.04
CA TYR A 130 10.44 8.85 -1.24
C TYR A 130 10.28 10.06 -2.17
N GLN A 131 9.81 11.20 -1.63
CA GLN A 131 9.62 12.43 -2.41
C GLN A 131 10.94 13.06 -2.89
N SER A 132 12.04 12.82 -2.18
CA SER A 132 13.32 13.51 -2.42
C SER A 132 14.04 13.10 -3.72
N GLY A 133 13.38 12.40 -4.65
CA GLY A 133 13.92 11.88 -5.91
C GLY A 133 14.60 12.86 -6.88
N ALA A 134 14.75 14.14 -6.52
CA ALA A 134 15.55 15.15 -7.21
C ALA A 134 16.99 15.31 -6.64
N ASP A 135 17.36 14.64 -5.55
CA ASP A 135 18.66 14.80 -4.87
C ASP A 135 19.76 13.83 -5.35
N GLY A 136 19.43 12.90 -6.25
CA GLY A 136 20.37 11.89 -6.77
C GLY A 136 20.53 10.64 -5.92
N THR A 137 19.75 10.46 -4.84
CA THR A 137 19.76 9.22 -4.00
C THR A 137 19.12 8.01 -4.67
N GLY A 138 18.22 8.25 -5.65
CA GLY A 138 17.60 7.19 -6.44
C GLY A 138 16.54 6.35 -5.72
N HIS A 139 16.12 6.73 -4.49
CA HIS A 139 15.11 5.95 -3.75
C HIS A 139 13.79 5.79 -4.51
N TYR A 140 13.29 6.86 -5.15
CA TYR A 140 12.13 6.77 -6.04
C TYR A 140 12.34 5.67 -7.10
N GLN A 141 13.47 5.70 -7.80
CA GLN A 141 13.77 4.73 -8.86
C GLN A 141 13.92 3.29 -8.35
N GLN A 142 14.42 3.11 -7.12
CA GLN A 142 14.52 1.81 -6.46
C GLN A 142 13.13 1.26 -6.10
N VAL A 143 12.26 2.08 -5.50
CA VAL A 143 10.87 1.68 -5.21
C VAL A 143 10.12 1.33 -6.50
N GLN A 144 10.25 2.17 -7.54
CA GLN A 144 9.62 1.92 -8.85
C GLN A 144 10.15 0.62 -9.49
N ALA A 145 11.43 0.28 -9.31
CA ALA A 145 11.99 -0.98 -9.78
C ALA A 145 11.41 -2.20 -9.05
N VAL A 146 11.13 -2.09 -7.74
CA VAL A 146 10.45 -3.15 -6.97
C VAL A 146 9.04 -3.39 -7.50
N LEU A 147 8.27 -2.33 -7.75
CA LEU A 147 6.92 -2.45 -8.32
C LEU A 147 6.96 -3.04 -9.74
N ALA A 148 7.93 -2.62 -10.57
CA ALA A 148 8.14 -3.20 -11.89
C ALA A 148 8.48 -4.70 -11.82
N GLY A 149 9.31 -5.12 -10.87
CA GLY A 149 9.63 -6.54 -10.64
C GLY A 149 8.41 -7.36 -10.27
N ALA A 150 7.59 -6.86 -9.34
CA ALA A 150 6.35 -7.53 -8.96
C ALA A 150 5.36 -7.62 -10.14
N LEU A 151 5.28 -6.57 -10.97
CA LEU A 151 4.44 -6.59 -12.17
C LEU A 151 4.95 -7.57 -13.24
N HIS A 152 6.26 -7.65 -13.43
CA HIS A 152 6.89 -8.62 -14.33
C HIS A 152 6.64 -10.07 -13.87
N GLU A 153 6.79 -10.37 -12.58
CA GLU A 153 6.45 -11.68 -12.03
C GLU A 153 4.96 -12.02 -12.19
N LEU A 154 4.07 -11.02 -12.05
CA LEU A 154 2.65 -11.21 -12.34
C LEU A 154 2.41 -11.55 -13.82
N ALA A 155 3.12 -10.91 -14.75
CA ALA A 155 3.01 -11.21 -16.18
C ALA A 155 3.45 -12.64 -16.50
N GLU A 156 4.56 -13.09 -15.91
CA GLU A 156 5.10 -14.44 -16.10
C GLU A 156 4.16 -15.52 -15.53
N GLU A 157 3.56 -15.29 -14.35
CA GLU A 157 2.75 -16.30 -13.66
C GLU A 157 1.25 -16.26 -13.99
N ALA A 158 0.67 -15.07 -14.16
CA ALA A 158 -0.75 -14.91 -14.52
C ALA A 158 -0.96 -14.88 -16.04
N GLY A 159 0.10 -14.63 -16.81
CA GLY A 159 0.07 -14.37 -18.24
C GLY A 159 -0.07 -12.87 -18.55
N GLY A 160 0.66 -12.42 -19.57
CA GLY A 160 0.73 -10.99 -19.96
C GLY A 160 -0.57 -10.32 -20.40
N GLU A 161 -1.68 -11.05 -20.48
CA GLU A 161 -3.03 -10.55 -20.80
C GLU A 161 -3.98 -10.65 -19.59
N ALA A 162 -3.49 -10.99 -18.40
CA ALA A 162 -4.33 -11.11 -17.21
C ALA A 162 -4.86 -9.72 -16.77
N PRO A 163 -6.13 -9.60 -16.38
CA PRO A 163 -6.62 -8.38 -15.73
C PRO A 163 -5.86 -8.12 -14.44
N LEU A 164 -5.47 -6.86 -14.24
CA LEU A 164 -4.70 -6.42 -13.08
C LEU A 164 -5.56 -5.69 -12.07
N ALA A 165 -5.47 -6.11 -10.82
CA ALA A 165 -5.93 -5.41 -9.63
C ALA A 165 -4.75 -5.00 -8.76
N VAL A 166 -4.76 -3.77 -8.24
CA VAL A 166 -3.72 -3.26 -7.33
C VAL A 166 -4.37 -2.83 -6.01
N LEU A 167 -3.86 -3.34 -4.89
CA LEU A 167 -4.30 -2.97 -3.55
C LEU A 167 -3.14 -2.26 -2.85
N GLY A 168 -3.28 -0.95 -2.65
CA GLY A 168 -2.30 -0.13 -1.96
C GLY A 168 -2.79 0.27 -0.57
N HIS A 169 -2.00 0.03 0.47
CA HIS A 169 -2.27 0.49 1.84
C HIS A 169 -1.28 1.55 2.27
N SER A 170 -1.73 2.55 3.02
CA SER A 170 -0.84 3.58 3.57
C SER A 170 0.03 4.20 2.46
N LEU A 171 1.32 4.45 2.69
CA LEU A 171 2.28 4.92 1.69
C LEU A 171 2.39 3.99 0.47
N GLY A 172 2.03 2.70 0.62
CA GLY A 172 1.89 1.75 -0.50
C GLY A 172 0.89 2.19 -1.56
N SER A 173 -0.19 2.86 -1.15
CA SER A 173 -1.16 3.45 -2.08
C SER A 173 -0.56 4.59 -2.91
N VAL A 174 0.31 5.40 -2.30
CA VAL A 174 1.00 6.52 -2.95
C VAL A 174 2.00 6.00 -3.98
N VAL A 175 2.89 5.07 -3.59
CA VAL A 175 3.90 4.55 -4.52
C VAL A 175 3.26 3.76 -5.66
N SER A 176 2.14 3.07 -5.40
CA SER A 176 1.31 2.42 -6.43
C SER A 176 0.73 3.46 -7.39
N SER A 177 0.19 4.55 -6.85
CA SER A 177 -0.38 5.62 -7.66
C SER A 177 0.67 6.28 -8.55
N ASP A 178 1.85 6.59 -8.01
CA ASP A 178 2.93 7.19 -8.78
C ASP A 178 3.43 6.22 -9.88
N PHE A 179 3.64 4.93 -9.56
CA PHE A 179 4.04 3.91 -10.55
C PHE A 179 3.01 3.72 -11.67
N LEU A 180 1.72 3.58 -11.33
CA LEU A 180 0.66 3.39 -12.32
C LEU A 180 0.38 4.65 -13.14
N TYR A 181 0.70 5.83 -12.60
CA TYR A 181 0.57 7.10 -13.32
C TYR A 181 1.67 7.25 -14.36
N ASP A 182 2.91 6.90 -14.00
CA ASP A 182 4.05 6.86 -14.92
C ASP A 182 3.82 5.80 -15.99
N LEU A 183 3.28 4.64 -15.63
CA LEU A 183 2.94 3.56 -16.56
C LEU A 183 1.85 3.97 -17.58
N GLN A 184 0.93 4.85 -17.18
CA GLN A 184 -0.08 5.47 -18.05
C GLN A 184 0.48 6.59 -18.96
N GLY A 185 1.78 6.84 -18.92
CA GLY A 185 2.42 7.92 -19.67
C GLY A 185 2.22 9.30 -19.05
N GLY A 186 1.85 9.38 -17.77
CA GLY A 186 1.71 10.64 -17.03
C GLY A 186 3.05 11.31 -16.73
N ALA A 187 4.12 10.52 -16.58
CA ALA A 187 5.51 10.97 -16.56
C ALA A 187 6.43 9.84 -17.09
N PRO A 188 7.70 10.13 -17.44
CA PRO A 188 8.63 9.08 -17.87
C PRO A 188 8.89 8.06 -16.77
N LEU A 189 8.76 6.77 -17.10
CA LEU A 189 9.12 5.67 -16.21
C LEU A 189 10.57 5.78 -15.73
N ALA A 190 10.81 5.38 -14.48
CA ALA A 190 12.16 5.26 -13.95
C ALA A 190 13.00 4.32 -14.85
N PRO A 191 14.25 4.68 -15.23
CA PRO A 191 15.05 3.87 -16.14
C PRO A 191 15.34 2.44 -15.66
N THR A 192 15.32 2.21 -14.34
CA THR A 192 15.41 0.88 -13.72
C THR A 192 14.14 0.07 -13.93
N ALA A 193 12.98 0.67 -13.67
CA ALA A 193 11.67 0.06 -13.89
C ALA A 193 11.45 -0.28 -15.37
N ALA A 194 11.76 0.65 -16.28
CA ALA A 194 11.61 0.45 -17.73
C ALA A 194 12.49 -0.68 -18.30
N ARG A 195 13.60 -1.03 -17.64
CA ARG A 195 14.46 -2.17 -18.03
C ARG A 195 13.94 -3.52 -17.52
N ILE A 196 13.08 -3.50 -16.50
CA ILE A 196 12.49 -4.71 -15.91
C ILE A 196 11.21 -5.09 -16.67
N LEU A 197 10.38 -4.09 -16.99
CA LEU A 197 9.13 -4.30 -17.70
C LEU A 197 9.36 -4.79 -19.15
N GLY A 198 8.62 -5.81 -19.53
CA GLY A 198 8.47 -6.27 -20.91
C GLY A 198 7.37 -5.57 -21.69
N ASP A 199 7.08 -6.11 -22.87
CA ASP A 199 6.13 -5.56 -23.83
C ASP A 199 4.72 -6.16 -23.67
N THR A 200 4.46 -6.93 -22.60
CA THR A 200 3.14 -7.51 -22.42
C THR A 200 2.11 -6.45 -22.02
N PRO A 201 0.84 -6.63 -22.37
CA PRO A 201 -0.22 -5.68 -22.00
C PRO A 201 -0.39 -5.44 -20.51
N LEU A 202 -0.15 -6.47 -19.70
CA LEU A 202 -0.10 -6.35 -18.24
C LEU A 202 1.06 -5.44 -17.82
N GLU A 203 2.25 -5.65 -18.38
CA GLU A 203 3.46 -4.86 -18.07
C GLU A 203 3.37 -3.43 -18.59
N GLN A 204 2.59 -3.18 -19.64
CA GLN A 204 2.25 -1.84 -20.16
C GLN A 204 1.06 -1.20 -19.42
N GLY A 205 0.49 -1.86 -18.41
CA GLY A 205 -0.63 -1.35 -17.61
C GLY A 205 -1.98 -1.35 -18.33
N GLU A 206 -2.06 -1.90 -19.54
CA GLU A 206 -3.26 -1.87 -20.37
C GLU A 206 -4.39 -2.76 -19.84
N THR A 207 -4.05 -3.75 -19.01
CA THR A 207 -5.00 -4.63 -18.33
C THR A 207 -5.36 -4.16 -16.91
N PHE A 208 -4.92 -2.96 -16.50
CA PHE A 208 -5.23 -2.38 -15.19
C PHE A 208 -6.71 -2.01 -15.07
N GLY A 209 -7.42 -2.78 -14.23
CA GLY A 209 -8.86 -2.65 -14.03
C GLY A 209 -9.26 -2.12 -12.66
N TRP A 210 -8.58 -2.55 -11.59
CA TRP A 210 -9.01 -2.26 -10.23
C TRP A 210 -7.94 -1.63 -9.38
N PHE A 211 -8.33 -0.57 -8.66
CA PHE A 211 -7.47 0.06 -7.67
C PHE A 211 -8.19 0.18 -6.32
N TYR A 212 -7.60 -0.40 -5.29
CA TYR A 212 -8.10 -0.28 -3.93
C TYR A 212 -7.07 0.45 -3.09
N THR A 213 -7.43 1.64 -2.61
CA THR A 213 -6.58 2.43 -1.71
C THR A 213 -7.13 2.31 -0.31
N LEU A 214 -6.30 1.88 0.65
CA LEU A 214 -6.74 1.53 2.01
C LEU A 214 -5.96 2.35 3.02
N GLY A 215 -6.65 3.10 3.89
CA GLY A 215 -5.98 4.00 4.83
C GLY A 215 -5.02 4.95 4.10
N SER A 216 -5.46 5.55 3.00
CA SER A 216 -4.53 6.15 2.04
C SER A 216 -4.21 7.62 2.34
N PRO A 217 -2.92 8.00 2.41
CA PRO A 217 -2.50 9.40 2.49
C PRO A 217 -2.52 10.12 1.14
N LEU A 218 -3.12 9.54 0.08
CA LEU A 218 -3.16 10.14 -1.26
C LEU A 218 -3.72 11.56 -1.26
N ALA A 219 -4.71 11.88 -0.41
CA ALA A 219 -5.27 13.22 -0.32
C ALA A 219 -4.22 14.26 0.12
N LEU A 220 -3.45 13.93 1.16
CA LEU A 220 -2.34 14.77 1.64
C LEU A 220 -1.25 14.85 0.58
N TRP A 221 -0.96 13.72 -0.06
CA TRP A 221 0.06 13.63 -1.10
C TRP A 221 -0.27 14.46 -2.34
N ALA A 222 -1.55 14.49 -2.74
CA ALA A 222 -2.04 15.25 -3.88
C ALA A 222 -1.84 16.77 -3.70
N GLN A 223 -1.78 17.26 -2.46
CA GLN A 223 -1.52 18.68 -2.14
C GLN A 223 -0.20 19.20 -2.72
N ARG A 224 0.78 18.33 -3.03
CA ARG A 224 2.04 18.72 -3.67
C ARG A 224 1.85 19.34 -5.06
N HIS A 225 0.70 19.08 -5.69
CA HIS A 225 0.37 19.53 -7.03
C HIS A 225 -0.65 20.68 -6.99
N PRO A 226 -0.57 21.66 -7.92
CA PRO A 226 -1.64 22.62 -8.13
C PRO A 226 -2.99 21.91 -8.31
N ASP A 227 -4.03 22.41 -7.65
CA ASP A 227 -5.40 21.87 -7.71
C ASP A 227 -5.50 20.35 -7.44
N PHE A 228 -4.63 19.82 -6.57
CA PHE A 228 -4.55 18.40 -6.22
C PHE A 228 -4.16 17.47 -7.39
N GLY A 229 -3.62 18.03 -8.47
CA GLY A 229 -3.11 17.27 -9.62
C GLY A 229 -4.18 16.48 -10.39
N LYS A 230 -3.72 15.62 -11.30
CA LYS A 230 -4.57 14.74 -12.09
C LYS A 230 -4.53 13.31 -11.51
N PRO A 231 -5.69 12.69 -11.24
CA PRO A 231 -5.73 11.30 -10.77
C PRO A 231 -5.37 10.30 -11.88
N LEU A 232 -5.14 9.05 -11.49
CA LEU A 232 -5.10 7.90 -12.39
C LEU A 232 -6.40 7.76 -13.17
N THR A 233 -6.34 7.16 -14.37
CA THR A 233 -7.54 6.69 -15.06
C THR A 233 -7.78 5.24 -14.67
N VAL A 234 -8.86 4.98 -13.93
CA VAL A 234 -9.23 3.62 -13.50
C VAL A 234 -10.67 3.32 -13.95
N PRO A 235 -10.90 2.25 -14.72
CA PRO A 235 -9.90 1.37 -15.35
C PRO A 235 -9.06 2.09 -16.43
N HIS A 236 -7.93 1.50 -16.82
CA HIS A 236 -7.12 2.00 -17.93
C HIS A 236 -7.96 2.12 -19.22
N PRO A 237 -7.75 3.13 -20.09
CA PRO A 237 -8.55 3.30 -21.32
C PRO A 237 -8.59 2.05 -22.24
N ALA A 238 -7.49 1.29 -22.31
CA ALA A 238 -7.43 0.04 -23.08
C ALA A 238 -8.17 -1.14 -22.42
N PHE A 239 -8.48 -1.06 -21.12
CA PHE A 239 -9.04 -2.16 -20.34
C PHE A 239 -10.35 -2.68 -20.92
N ALA A 240 -11.24 -1.79 -21.34
CA ALA A 240 -12.54 -2.18 -21.90
C ALA A 240 -12.40 -2.92 -23.25
N GLY A 241 -11.36 -2.62 -24.03
CA GLY A 241 -11.06 -3.34 -25.27
C GLY A 241 -10.50 -4.73 -25.02
N ARG A 242 -9.67 -4.88 -23.97
CA ARG A 242 -9.03 -6.16 -23.60
C ARG A 242 -9.96 -7.09 -22.81
N HIS A 243 -10.78 -6.53 -21.93
CA HIS A 243 -11.69 -7.25 -21.05
C HIS A 243 -13.13 -6.70 -21.12
N PRO A 244 -13.84 -6.86 -22.26
CA PRO A 244 -15.12 -6.20 -22.52
C PRO A 244 -16.25 -6.62 -21.57
N ARG A 245 -16.15 -7.81 -20.99
CA ARG A 245 -17.11 -8.36 -20.02
C ARG A 245 -16.88 -7.84 -18.60
N GLN A 246 -15.75 -7.18 -18.35
CA GLN A 246 -15.35 -6.73 -17.02
C GLN A 246 -15.61 -5.24 -16.86
N ARG A 247 -15.77 -4.83 -15.60
CA ARG A 247 -15.92 -3.43 -15.19
C ARG A 247 -14.96 -3.23 -14.03
N GLY A 248 -13.94 -2.43 -14.28
CA GLY A 248 -12.98 -1.99 -13.28
C GLY A 248 -13.56 -0.91 -12.37
N GLU A 249 -12.89 -0.64 -11.25
CA GLU A 249 -13.26 0.43 -10.34
C GLU A 249 -12.06 0.87 -9.49
N TRP A 250 -12.12 2.12 -9.03
CA TRP A 250 -11.27 2.60 -7.95
C TRP A 250 -12.11 2.85 -6.71
N VAL A 251 -11.86 2.07 -5.65
CA VAL A 251 -12.49 2.25 -4.35
C VAL A 251 -11.44 2.70 -3.33
N ASN A 252 -11.67 3.86 -2.72
CA ASN A 252 -10.87 4.36 -1.61
C ASN A 252 -11.56 4.02 -0.29
N VAL A 253 -10.94 3.16 0.51
CA VAL A 253 -11.45 2.74 1.81
C VAL A 253 -10.73 3.53 2.91
N TYR A 254 -11.50 4.23 3.72
CA TYR A 254 -10.97 5.02 4.84
C TYR A 254 -11.85 4.88 6.08
N ASP A 255 -11.22 4.96 7.24
CA ASP A 255 -11.83 5.14 8.54
C ASP A 255 -11.81 6.64 8.86
N PRO A 256 -12.95 7.27 9.23
CA PRO A 256 -12.96 8.67 9.66
C PRO A 256 -12.01 9.01 10.82
N ASP A 257 -11.64 8.02 11.62
CA ASP A 257 -10.73 8.18 12.75
C ASP A 257 -9.25 7.96 12.39
N ASP A 258 -8.97 7.53 11.15
CA ASP A 258 -7.62 7.43 10.61
C ASP A 258 -7.15 8.81 10.13
N VAL A 259 -6.31 9.46 10.94
CA VAL A 259 -5.85 10.84 10.74
C VAL A 259 -5.02 11.06 9.49
N ILE A 260 -4.51 10.01 8.85
CA ILE A 260 -3.76 10.11 7.59
C ILE A 260 -4.58 9.67 6.37
N ALA A 261 -5.75 9.06 6.57
CA ALA A 261 -6.66 8.70 5.50
C ALA A 261 -7.75 9.75 5.31
N SER A 262 -8.19 9.96 4.07
CA SER A 262 -9.23 10.93 3.76
C SER A 262 -9.96 10.55 2.47
N PRO A 263 -11.20 11.05 2.27
CA PRO A 263 -11.90 10.87 1.01
C PRO A 263 -11.14 11.57 -0.13
N LEU A 264 -11.09 10.93 -1.30
CA LEU A 264 -10.38 11.43 -2.48
C LEU A 264 -11.29 12.16 -3.47
N ARG A 265 -12.56 11.76 -3.58
CA ARG A 265 -13.53 12.38 -4.52
C ARG A 265 -13.73 13.88 -4.28
N PRO A 266 -13.74 14.40 -3.04
CA PRO A 266 -13.92 15.84 -2.80
C PRO A 266 -12.73 16.71 -3.24
N LEU A 267 -11.60 16.14 -3.65
CA LEU A 267 -10.41 16.92 -4.03
C LEU A 267 -10.64 17.75 -5.29
N SER A 268 -11.31 17.19 -6.31
CA SER A 268 -11.76 17.90 -7.51
C SER A 268 -12.75 17.06 -8.33
N ASP A 269 -13.39 17.66 -9.35
CA ASP A 269 -14.25 16.93 -10.29
C ASP A 269 -13.50 15.79 -11.01
N ALA A 270 -12.20 15.96 -11.27
CA ALA A 270 -11.37 14.92 -11.89
C ALA A 270 -11.23 13.70 -10.95
N TRP A 271 -10.97 13.94 -9.66
CA TRP A 271 -10.91 12.88 -8.65
C TRP A 271 -12.29 12.22 -8.45
N ALA A 272 -13.36 13.01 -8.45
CA ALA A 272 -14.73 12.48 -8.36
C ALA A 272 -15.12 11.60 -9.56
N GLY A 273 -14.55 11.85 -10.74
CA GLY A 273 -14.73 11.04 -11.94
C GLY A 273 -13.86 9.77 -11.98
N ALA A 274 -12.68 9.80 -11.37
CA ALA A 274 -11.76 8.66 -11.34
C ALA A 274 -12.06 7.67 -10.20
N VAL A 275 -12.39 8.18 -9.01
CA VAL A 275 -12.67 7.36 -7.81
C VAL A 275 -14.15 7.01 -7.79
N HIS A 276 -14.46 5.72 -7.98
CA HIS A 276 -15.83 5.20 -7.99
C HIS A 276 -16.52 5.42 -6.64
N GLU A 277 -15.82 5.11 -5.54
CA GLU A 277 -16.38 5.19 -4.19
C GLU A 277 -15.33 5.57 -3.15
N ASP A 278 -15.66 6.54 -2.29
CA ASP A 278 -14.99 6.79 -1.02
C ASP A 278 -15.74 6.03 0.08
N ARG A 279 -15.33 4.80 0.35
CA ARG A 279 -16.00 3.89 1.28
C ARG A 279 -15.52 4.12 2.71
N ARG A 280 -16.45 4.56 3.56
CA ARG A 280 -16.23 4.65 5.01
C ARG A 280 -16.31 3.27 5.65
N VAL A 281 -15.29 2.87 6.40
CA VAL A 281 -15.27 1.63 7.19
C VAL A 281 -14.63 1.91 8.53
N GLY A 282 -15.31 1.55 9.63
CA GLY A 282 -14.67 1.49 10.94
C GLY A 282 -13.82 0.22 11.01
N VAL A 283 -12.50 0.33 11.22
CA VAL A 283 -11.57 -0.81 11.27
C VAL A 283 -11.06 -1.05 12.70
N GLY A 284 -10.71 -2.31 13.00
CA GLY A 284 -10.22 -2.69 14.34
C GLY A 284 -11.32 -2.74 15.43
N PRO A 285 -10.93 -2.97 16.70
CA PRO A 285 -11.86 -3.01 17.84
C PRO A 285 -12.55 -1.66 18.04
N TRP A 286 -13.85 -1.67 18.38
CA TRP A 286 -14.68 -0.45 18.50
C TRP A 286 -14.15 0.62 19.49
N TRP A 287 -13.27 0.23 20.42
CA TRP A 287 -12.62 1.11 21.40
C TRP A 287 -11.21 1.58 20.98
N LEU A 288 -10.65 1.00 19.92
CA LEU A 288 -9.38 1.41 19.28
C LEU A 288 -9.58 2.16 17.96
N GLY A 289 -10.77 2.05 17.36
CA GLY A 289 -11.15 2.79 16.15
C GLY A 289 -10.92 4.28 16.26
N TRP A 290 -11.05 4.86 17.46
CA TRP A 290 -10.95 6.30 17.75
C TRP A 290 -9.52 6.85 17.85
N THR A 291 -8.51 6.15 17.32
CA THR A 291 -7.09 6.53 17.46
C THR A 291 -6.32 6.31 16.15
N PRO A 292 -5.17 6.99 15.93
CA PRO A 292 -4.27 6.73 14.79
C PRO A 292 -3.79 5.27 14.68
N LEU A 293 -4.10 4.43 15.68
CA LEU A 293 -3.82 3.00 15.76
C LEU A 293 -4.83 2.14 14.97
N ALA A 294 -5.85 2.73 14.33
CA ALA A 294 -6.76 2.03 13.41
C ALA A 294 -6.06 1.63 12.09
N HIS A 295 -5.04 2.39 11.72
CA HIS A 295 -4.31 2.30 10.46
C HIS A 295 -3.75 0.91 10.06
N PRO A 296 -3.20 0.07 10.96
CA PRO A 296 -2.74 -1.28 10.60
C PRO A 296 -3.88 -2.29 10.35
N TYR A 297 -5.14 -1.97 10.67
CA TYR A 297 -6.22 -2.96 10.64
C TYR A 297 -6.90 -3.15 9.28
N TYR A 298 -6.77 -2.21 8.33
CA TYR A 298 -7.52 -2.28 7.07
C TYR A 298 -7.37 -3.62 6.35
N TRP A 299 -6.15 -4.16 6.29
CA TRP A 299 -5.89 -5.43 5.61
C TRP A 299 -6.22 -6.69 6.39
N ASN A 300 -6.42 -6.57 7.70
CA ASN A 300 -6.77 -7.68 8.58
C ASN A 300 -8.28 -7.70 8.88
N ASP A 301 -9.05 -6.79 8.29
CA ASP A 301 -10.47 -6.62 8.55
C ASP A 301 -11.32 -7.20 7.41
N ARG A 302 -12.18 -8.17 7.74
CA ARG A 302 -13.11 -8.75 6.75
C ARG A 302 -14.07 -7.71 6.18
N ARG A 303 -14.39 -6.64 6.91
CA ARG A 303 -15.22 -5.53 6.39
C ARG A 303 -14.58 -4.83 5.19
N VAL A 304 -13.24 -4.88 5.09
CA VAL A 304 -12.47 -4.35 3.96
C VAL A 304 -12.18 -5.44 2.92
N VAL A 305 -11.71 -6.60 3.36
CA VAL A 305 -11.25 -7.67 2.46
C VAL A 305 -12.40 -8.39 1.75
N THR A 306 -13.53 -8.65 2.42
CA THR A 306 -14.67 -9.38 1.84
C THR A 306 -15.26 -8.67 0.61
N PRO A 307 -15.51 -7.34 0.62
CA PRO A 307 -15.95 -6.64 -0.59
C PRO A 307 -14.96 -6.73 -1.75
N ILE A 308 -13.66 -6.60 -1.47
CA ILE A 308 -12.61 -6.70 -2.50
C ILE A 308 -12.59 -8.11 -3.09
N ALA A 309 -12.59 -9.14 -2.24
CA ALA A 309 -12.64 -10.54 -2.66
C ALA A 309 -13.89 -10.84 -3.51
N SER A 310 -15.04 -10.25 -3.16
CA SER A 310 -16.27 -10.38 -3.94
C SER A 310 -16.13 -9.79 -5.34
N GLN A 311 -15.53 -8.60 -5.45
CA GLN A 311 -15.31 -7.95 -6.74
C GLN A 311 -14.32 -8.74 -7.61
N LEU A 312 -13.24 -9.26 -7.03
CA LEU A 312 -12.30 -10.14 -7.73
C LEU A 312 -12.97 -11.45 -8.17
N ALA A 313 -13.79 -12.08 -7.33
CA ALA A 313 -14.52 -13.29 -7.69
C ALA A 313 -15.48 -13.06 -8.87
N GLN A 314 -16.20 -11.93 -8.85
CA GLN A 314 -17.06 -11.53 -9.96
C GLN A 314 -16.27 -11.21 -11.24
N ALA A 315 -15.07 -10.64 -11.11
CA ALA A 315 -14.19 -10.39 -12.25
C ALA A 315 -13.70 -11.71 -12.85
N TRP A 316 -13.29 -12.65 -12.00
CA TRP A 316 -12.82 -13.98 -12.41
C TRP A 316 -13.91 -14.79 -13.12
N HIS A 317 -15.14 -14.82 -12.59
CA HIS A 317 -16.28 -15.46 -13.27
C HIS A 317 -16.61 -14.85 -14.65
N ARG A 318 -16.05 -13.69 -14.98
CA ARG A 318 -16.23 -12.97 -16.25
C ARG A 318 -15.00 -13.00 -17.16
N LEU A 319 -13.92 -13.69 -16.77
CA LEU A 319 -12.80 -14.02 -17.65
C LEU A 319 -13.28 -14.84 -18.85
#